data_AF-A0A449CZS1-F1
#
_entry.id   AF-A0A449CZS1-F1
#
_cell.length_a   1.000
_cell.length_b   1.000
_cell.length_c   1.000
_cell.angle_alpha   90.00
_cell.angle_beta   90.00
_cell.angle_gamma   90.00
#
_symmetry.space_group_name_H-M   'P 1'
#
loop_
_entity.id
_entity.type
_entity.pdbx_description
1 polymer ?
#
loop_
_entity_poly.entity_id
_entity_poly.type
_entity_poly.pdbx_seq_one_letter_code
_entity_poly.pdbx_strand_id
1 'polypeptide(L)'
;MNIIDKYLSKVENVLAGGCLIAATALAVFAVLLRNITGDVLFWSEEAVIYLIIFSTFFGAVVTLRHNDHVAVDIMPALLKGKAKKFFVVLGGLATLVYAGFIAYLSWALITEPFSRTTITPALKLPLWVVELSLAVGMTLFFIRAVEMTIRALRTPATELDKDVLAEEAAAVGIDVEDIAIVDDGSDRADRAHGDNGGDRLGDGETDEKGGDR
;
A
#
# COMPACT_ATOMS: atom_id res chain seq x y z
N MET A 1 -16.84 8.59 -6.94
CA MET A 1 -15.50 9.11 -7.29
C MET A 1 -15.71 10.42 -8.00
N ASN A 2 -15.26 11.54 -7.44
CA ASN A 2 -15.60 12.86 -7.96
C ASN A 2 -14.85 13.12 -9.28
N ILE A 3 -15.40 14.00 -10.11
CA ILE A 3 -14.77 14.42 -11.38
C ILE A 3 -13.35 14.96 -11.12
N ILE A 4 -13.17 15.64 -9.99
CA ILE A 4 -11.88 16.19 -9.52
C ILE A 4 -10.83 15.10 -9.34
N ASP A 5 -11.15 14.01 -8.63
CA ASP A 5 -10.24 12.87 -8.41
C ASP A 5 -9.75 12.30 -9.73
N LYS A 6 -10.64 12.20 -10.73
CA LYS A 6 -10.32 11.65 -12.06
C LYS A 6 -9.35 12.54 -12.84
N TYR A 7 -9.55 13.86 -12.81
CA TYR A 7 -8.63 14.80 -13.44
C TYR A 7 -7.27 14.82 -12.75
N LEU A 8 -7.27 14.86 -11.42
CA LEU A 8 -6.05 14.87 -10.61
C LEU A 8 -5.22 13.60 -10.85
N SER A 9 -5.88 12.43 -10.87
CA SER A 9 -5.22 11.16 -11.16
C SER A 9 -4.64 11.08 -12.58
N LYS A 10 -5.33 11.65 -13.57
CA LYS A 10 -4.83 11.67 -14.95
C LYS A 10 -3.60 12.54 -15.07
N VAL A 11 -3.60 13.70 -14.41
CA VAL A 11 -2.46 14.62 -14.38
C VAL A 11 -1.26 13.99 -13.68
N GLU A 12 -1.46 13.38 -12.50
CA GLU A 12 -0.40 12.69 -11.75
C GLU A 12 0.24 11.57 -12.56
N ASN A 13 -0.57 10.69 -13.18
CA ASN A 13 -0.06 9.57 -13.97
C ASN A 13 0.74 10.07 -15.19
N VAL A 14 0.26 11.13 -15.86
CA VAL A 14 0.93 11.72 -17.02
C VAL A 14 2.23 12.42 -16.61
N LEU A 15 2.24 13.13 -15.48
CA LEU A 15 3.44 13.77 -14.95
C LEU A 15 4.49 12.73 -14.53
N ALA A 16 4.10 11.74 -13.73
CA ALA A 16 5.02 10.70 -13.26
C ALA A 16 5.58 9.89 -14.44
N GLY A 17 4.71 9.32 -15.28
CA GLY A 17 5.12 8.52 -16.42
C GLY A 17 5.84 9.34 -17.49
N GLY A 18 5.38 10.56 -17.75
CA GLY A 18 5.97 11.46 -18.73
C GLY A 18 7.38 11.90 -18.35
N CYS A 19 7.62 12.27 -17.09
CA CYS A 19 8.95 12.58 -16.58
C CYS A 19 9.89 11.38 -16.70
N LEU A 20 9.43 10.17 -16.38
CA LEU A 20 10.26 8.97 -16.47
C LEU A 20 10.62 8.65 -17.93
N ILE A 21 9.64 8.67 -18.84
CA ILE A 21 9.87 8.44 -20.27
C ILE A 21 10.84 9.49 -20.83
N ALA A 22 10.66 10.75 -20.46
CA ALA A 22 11.56 11.83 -20.86
C ALA A 22 12.99 11.61 -20.33
N ALA A 23 13.13 11.19 -19.07
CA ALA A 23 14.44 10.88 -18.47
C ALA A 23 15.13 9.74 -19.22
N THR A 24 14.43 8.64 -19.48
CA THR A 24 14.95 7.49 -20.22
C THR A 24 15.32 7.88 -21.66
N ALA A 25 14.45 8.61 -22.36
CA ALA A 25 14.71 9.05 -23.72
C ALA A 25 15.94 9.97 -23.79
N LEU A 26 16.07 10.92 -22.85
CA LEU A 26 17.21 11.83 -22.77
C LEU A 26 18.51 11.07 -22.45
N ALA A 27 18.47 10.10 -21.54
CA ALA A 27 19.62 9.26 -21.21
C ALA A 27 20.08 8.43 -22.43
N VAL A 28 19.13 7.78 -23.13
CA VAL A 28 19.43 7.03 -24.35
C VAL A 28 20.01 7.94 -25.43
N PHE A 29 19.42 9.12 -25.63
CA PHE A 29 19.92 10.09 -26.59
C PHE A 29 21.34 10.55 -26.27
N ALA A 30 21.65 10.85 -25.01
CA ALA A 30 22.98 11.26 -24.59
C ALA A 30 24.04 10.16 -24.83
N VAL A 31 23.70 8.90 -24.55
CA VAL A 31 24.58 7.75 -24.79
C VAL A 31 24.79 7.52 -26.30
N LEU A 32 23.72 7.62 -27.09
CA LEU A 32 23.81 7.48 -28.55
C LEU A 32 24.67 8.58 -29.17
N LEU A 33 24.48 9.83 -28.76
CA LEU A 33 25.28 10.95 -29.26
C LEU A 33 26.76 10.77 -28.94
N ARG A 34 27.07 10.34 -27.71
CA ARG A 34 28.45 10.01 -27.31
C ARG A 34 29.05 8.88 -28.14
N ASN A 35 28.27 7.86 -28.48
CA ASN A 35 28.78 6.70 -29.21
C ASN A 35 28.92 6.97 -30.72
N ILE A 36 28.10 7.85 -31.30
CA ILE A 36 28.11 8.17 -32.74
C ILE A 36 29.07 9.32 -33.05
N THR A 37 28.96 10.42 -32.28
CA THR A 37 29.69 11.67 -32.55
C THR A 37 30.94 11.82 -31.68
N GLY A 38 31.04 11.08 -30.57
CA GLY A 38 32.12 11.22 -29.59
C GLY A 38 31.91 12.38 -28.60
N ASP A 39 30.89 13.22 -28.83
CA ASP A 39 30.58 14.38 -28.00
C ASP A 39 29.90 14.00 -26.68
N VAL A 40 30.25 14.69 -25.60
CA VAL A 40 29.69 14.47 -24.26
C VAL A 40 28.77 15.62 -23.88
N LEU A 41 27.49 15.33 -23.63
CA LEU A 41 26.53 16.30 -23.12
C LEU A 41 26.65 16.39 -21.58
N PHE A 42 27.54 17.26 -21.09
CA PHE A 42 27.77 17.39 -19.64
C PHE A 42 26.52 17.76 -18.83
N TRP A 43 25.56 18.44 -19.44
CA TRP A 43 24.30 18.82 -18.78
C TRP A 43 23.25 17.70 -18.79
N SER A 44 23.34 16.72 -19.69
CA SER A 44 22.27 15.70 -19.82
C SER A 44 22.17 14.82 -18.58
N GLU A 45 23.29 14.57 -17.90
CA GLU A 45 23.31 13.76 -16.67
C GLU A 45 22.50 14.43 -15.54
N GLU A 46 22.73 15.73 -15.30
CA GLU A 46 21.96 16.51 -14.32
C GLU A 46 20.47 16.58 -14.68
N ALA A 47 20.16 16.80 -15.97
CA ALA A 47 18.77 16.86 -16.43
C ALA A 47 18.02 15.53 -16.23
N VAL A 48 18.67 14.39 -16.51
CA VAL A 48 18.09 13.06 -16.27
C VAL A 48 17.82 12.84 -14.79
N ILE A 49 18.76 13.21 -13.91
CA ILE A 49 18.58 13.10 -12.46
C ILE A 49 17.37 13.94 -12.01
N TYR A 50 17.24 15.17 -12.50
CA TYR A 50 16.09 16.02 -12.12
C TYR A 50 14.76 15.43 -12.59
N LEU A 51 14.69 14.94 -13.83
CA LEU A 51 13.48 14.28 -14.33
C LEU A 51 13.12 13.03 -13.52
N ILE A 52 14.10 12.25 -13.06
CA ILE A 52 13.87 11.10 -12.17
C ILE A 52 13.36 11.56 -10.81
N ILE A 53 13.91 12.63 -10.24
CA ILE A 53 13.43 13.19 -8.96
C ILE A 53 11.96 13.64 -9.09
N PHE A 54 11.61 14.39 -10.13
CA PHE A 54 10.22 14.76 -10.41
C PHE A 54 9.33 13.52 -10.57
N SER A 55 9.77 12.53 -11.36
CA SER A 55 9.05 11.27 -11.54
C SER A 55 8.87 10.51 -10.23
N THR A 56 9.83 10.56 -9.31
CA THR A 56 9.79 9.83 -8.05
C THR A 56 8.74 10.44 -7.13
N PHE A 57 8.74 11.76 -6.98
CA PHE A 57 7.77 12.44 -6.14
C PHE A 57 6.34 12.33 -6.70
N PHE A 58 6.15 12.51 -8.00
CA PHE A 58 4.83 12.29 -8.61
C PHE A 58 4.44 10.79 -8.59
N GLY A 59 5.40 9.91 -8.80
CA GLY A 59 5.21 8.46 -8.71
C GLY A 59 4.75 8.03 -7.32
N ALA A 60 5.30 8.61 -6.25
CA ALA A 60 4.90 8.36 -4.87
C ALA A 60 3.42 8.72 -4.62
N VAL A 61 2.91 9.78 -5.25
CA VAL A 61 1.49 10.15 -5.17
C VAL A 61 0.62 9.12 -5.91
N VAL A 62 1.07 8.63 -7.06
CA VAL A 62 0.36 7.60 -7.84
C VAL A 62 0.37 6.24 -7.12
N THR A 63 1.46 5.88 -6.46
CA THR A 63 1.58 4.62 -5.72
C THR A 63 0.74 4.66 -4.44
N LEU A 64 0.63 5.80 -3.75
CA LEU A 64 -0.26 5.95 -2.60
C LEU A 64 -1.72 5.61 -2.94
N ARG A 65 -2.15 5.89 -4.19
CA ARG A 65 -3.49 5.54 -4.67
C ARG A 65 -3.67 4.05 -4.95
N HIS A 66 -2.61 3.34 -5.33
CA HIS A 66 -2.68 1.92 -5.70
C HIS A 66 -2.26 0.98 -4.56
N ASN A 67 -1.51 1.48 -3.56
CA ASN A 67 -1.10 0.75 -2.37
C ASN A 67 -1.90 1.27 -1.17
N ASP A 68 -3.19 0.97 -1.14
CA ASP A 68 -4.16 1.49 -0.15
C ASP A 68 -3.86 1.11 1.32
N HIS A 69 -2.78 0.38 1.67
CA HIS A 69 -2.08 0.44 2.98
C HIS A 69 -0.94 -0.62 3.16
N VAL A 70 -0.10 -0.88 2.16
CA VAL A 70 0.80 -2.07 2.13
C VAL A 70 1.83 -2.22 3.27
N ALA A 71 2.14 -1.19 4.07
CA ALA A 71 3.14 -1.32 5.15
C ALA A 71 2.59 -1.18 6.58
N VAL A 72 1.41 -0.60 6.78
CA VAL A 72 0.84 -0.40 8.13
C VAL A 72 -0.26 -1.41 8.44
N ASP A 73 -0.76 -2.15 7.43
CA ASP A 73 -1.87 -3.09 7.60
C ASP A 73 -1.53 -4.45 8.21
N ILE A 74 -0.25 -4.82 8.35
CA ILE A 74 0.12 -6.10 9.00
C ILE A 74 -0.38 -6.14 10.46
N MET A 75 -0.37 -5.00 11.16
CA MET A 75 -0.84 -4.95 12.55
C MET A 75 -2.38 -4.94 12.65
N PRO A 76 -3.14 -4.12 11.88
CA PRO A 76 -4.60 -4.21 11.78
C PRO A 76 -5.13 -5.56 11.26
N ALA A 77 -4.39 -6.29 10.42
CA ALA A 77 -4.81 -7.60 9.88
C ALA A 77 -5.13 -8.61 11.00
N LEU A 78 -4.38 -8.53 12.10
CA LEU A 78 -4.58 -9.40 13.26
C LEU A 78 -5.76 -8.98 14.16
N LEU A 79 -6.36 -7.80 13.94
CA LEU A 79 -7.44 -7.26 14.77
C LEU A 79 -8.78 -7.21 14.02
N LYS A 80 -9.84 -7.73 14.65
CA LYS A 80 -11.20 -7.70 14.09
C LYS A 80 -12.01 -6.48 14.58
N GLY A 81 -12.86 -5.94 13.70
CA GLY A 81 -13.90 -4.96 14.06
C GLY A 81 -13.42 -3.55 14.42
N LYS A 82 -13.85 -3.02 15.58
CA LYS A 82 -13.66 -1.59 15.94
C LYS A 82 -12.20 -1.22 16.22
N ALA A 83 -11.39 -2.16 16.70
CA ALA A 83 -9.97 -1.93 16.97
C ALA A 83 -9.18 -1.73 15.66
N LYS A 84 -9.50 -2.51 14.62
CA LYS A 84 -8.94 -2.36 13.27
C LYS A 84 -9.15 -0.95 12.72
N LYS A 85 -10.40 -0.46 12.78
CA LYS A 85 -10.75 0.88 12.32
C LYS A 85 -9.98 1.97 13.09
N PHE A 86 -9.73 1.79 14.39
CA PHE A 86 -8.92 2.73 15.16
C PHE A 86 -7.47 2.78 14.67
N PHE A 87 -6.83 1.64 14.43
CA PHE A 87 -5.44 1.60 13.94
C PHE A 87 -5.30 2.15 12.52
N VAL A 88 -6.24 1.86 11.61
CA VAL A 88 -6.24 2.41 10.25
C VAL A 88 -6.35 3.94 10.28
N VAL A 89 -7.28 4.47 11.08
CA VAL A 89 -7.44 5.94 11.23
C VAL A 89 -6.22 6.57 11.90
N LEU A 90 -5.61 5.91 12.88
CA LEU A 90 -4.40 6.38 13.55
C LEU A 90 -3.21 6.40 12.59
N GLY A 91 -3.04 5.35 11.77
CA GLY A 91 -2.02 5.28 10.73
C GLY A 91 -2.20 6.40 9.69
N GLY A 92 -3.42 6.58 9.19
CA GLY A 92 -3.74 7.67 8.27
C GLY A 92 -3.45 9.05 8.87
N LEU A 93 -3.77 9.27 10.15
CA LEU A 93 -3.47 10.52 10.85
C LEU A 93 -1.96 10.75 11.00
N ALA A 94 -1.18 9.71 11.34
CA ALA A 94 0.27 9.80 11.42
C ALA A 94 0.90 10.14 10.06
N THR A 95 0.43 9.51 8.98
CA THR A 95 0.83 9.82 7.60
C THR A 95 0.49 11.25 7.24
N LEU A 96 -0.69 11.75 7.63
CA LEU A 96 -1.14 13.12 7.36
C LEU A 96 -0.25 14.14 8.07
N VAL A 97 0.07 13.92 9.34
CA VAL A 97 0.99 14.79 10.11
C VAL A 97 2.38 14.79 9.47
N TYR A 98 2.91 13.62 9.15
CA TYR A 98 4.22 13.49 8.51
C TYR A 98 4.26 14.20 7.15
N ALA A 99 3.30 13.92 6.28
CA ALA A 99 3.21 14.53 4.95
C ALA A 99 3.08 16.05 5.02
N GLY A 100 2.24 16.55 5.94
CA GLY A 100 2.05 17.99 6.15
C GLY A 100 3.30 18.68 6.68
N PHE A 101 4.00 18.04 7.63
CA PHE A 101 5.25 18.56 8.17
C PHE A 101 6.35 18.64 7.11
N ILE A 102 6.53 17.58 6.32
CA ILE A 102 7.51 17.59 5.22
C ILE A 102 7.11 18.60 4.15
N ALA A 103 5.84 18.70 3.75
CA ALA A 103 5.40 19.70 2.77
C ALA A 103 5.72 21.14 3.23
N TYR A 104 5.52 21.44 4.51
CA TYR A 104 5.90 22.73 5.09
C TYR A 104 7.42 22.98 5.03
N LEU A 105 8.24 22.01 5.47
CA LEU A 105 9.69 22.11 5.42
C LEU A 105 10.21 22.28 3.99
N SER A 106 9.56 21.62 3.03
CA SER A 106 9.92 21.68 1.61
C SER A 106 9.73 23.10 1.04
N TRP A 107 8.66 23.79 1.42
CA TRP A 107 8.47 25.20 1.07
C TRP A 107 9.40 26.15 1.82
N ALA A 108 9.70 25.86 3.09
CA ALA A 108 10.69 26.64 3.83
C ALA A 108 12.07 26.58 3.16
N LEU A 109 12.47 25.40 2.67
CA LEU A 109 13.74 25.20 1.95
C LEU A 109 13.90 26.16 0.76
N ILE A 110 12.85 26.33 -0.05
CA ILE A 110 12.89 27.20 -1.25
C ILE A 110 13.06 28.68 -0.90
N THR A 111 12.66 29.07 0.32
CA THR A 111 12.85 30.44 0.80
C THR A 111 14.23 30.67 1.41
N GLU A 112 15.03 29.61 1.64
CA GLU A 112 16.37 29.78 2.16
C GLU A 112 17.29 30.49 1.16
N PRO A 113 18.14 31.42 1.64
CA PRO A 113 19.10 32.14 0.79
C PRO A 113 20.07 31.19 0.07
N PHE A 114 20.48 30.09 0.71
CA PHE A 114 21.42 29.12 0.16
C PHE A 114 20.86 28.42 -1.09
N SER A 115 19.58 28.03 -1.06
CA SER A 115 18.90 27.40 -2.20
C SER A 115 18.68 28.36 -3.38
N ARG A 116 18.66 29.67 -3.12
CA ARG A 116 18.50 30.70 -4.16
C ARG A 116 19.81 31.13 -4.81
N THR A 117 20.93 31.04 -4.11
CA THR A 117 22.25 31.44 -4.61
C THR A 117 23.05 30.28 -5.18
N THR A 118 22.71 29.04 -4.82
CA THR A 118 23.40 27.86 -5.32
C THR A 118 22.90 27.47 -6.70
N ILE A 119 23.84 27.45 -7.65
CA ILE A 119 23.62 27.04 -9.04
C ILE A 119 24.26 25.68 -9.30
N THR A 120 23.60 24.91 -10.14
CA THR A 120 24.04 23.58 -10.56
C THR A 120 25.24 23.68 -11.51
N PRO A 121 26.25 22.82 -11.36
CA PRO A 121 27.53 23.02 -12.04
C PRO A 121 27.44 22.86 -13.57
N ALA A 122 26.60 21.97 -14.10
CA ALA A 122 26.47 21.79 -15.55
C ALA A 122 25.32 22.62 -16.15
N LEU A 123 24.11 22.58 -15.57
CA LEU A 123 22.95 23.29 -16.13
C LEU A 123 22.88 24.76 -15.76
N LYS A 124 23.64 25.21 -14.75
CA LYS A 124 23.55 26.56 -14.16
C LYS A 124 22.12 26.92 -13.75
N LEU A 125 21.28 25.91 -13.52
CA LEU A 125 19.96 26.09 -12.97
C LEU A 125 20.06 26.30 -11.46
N PRO A 126 19.24 27.19 -10.90
CA PRO A 126 19.19 27.37 -9.46
C PRO A 126 18.52 26.16 -8.78
N LEU A 127 19.05 25.76 -7.61
CA LEU A 127 18.62 24.53 -6.92
C LEU A 127 17.13 24.51 -6.54
N TRP A 128 16.50 25.68 -6.36
CA TRP A 128 15.08 25.76 -6.04
C TRP A 128 14.17 25.05 -7.06
N VAL A 129 14.61 24.84 -8.31
CA VAL A 129 13.83 24.10 -9.32
C VAL A 129 13.64 22.64 -8.90
N VAL A 130 14.67 22.01 -8.33
CA VAL A 130 14.61 20.63 -7.85
C VAL A 130 13.85 20.54 -6.55
N GLU A 131 14.06 21.49 -5.64
CA GLU A 131 13.32 21.57 -4.38
C GLU A 131 11.81 21.80 -4.60
N LEU A 132 11.44 22.46 -5.69
CA LEU A 132 10.05 22.63 -6.09
C LEU A 132 9.38 21.29 -6.40
N SER A 133 10.10 20.33 -6.97
CA SER A 133 9.57 18.98 -7.22
C SER A 133 9.17 18.28 -5.92
N LEU A 134 10.05 18.35 -4.90
CA LEU A 134 9.82 17.79 -3.58
C LEU A 134 8.59 18.43 -2.95
N ALA A 135 8.52 19.75 -2.95
CA ALA A 135 7.46 20.46 -2.27
C ALA A 135 6.09 20.35 -2.96
N VAL A 136 6.05 20.39 -4.30
CA VAL A 136 4.81 20.12 -5.06
C VAL A 136 4.38 18.67 -4.85
N GLY A 137 5.31 17.72 -4.93
CA GLY A 137 5.02 16.30 -4.73
C GLY A 137 4.49 16.00 -3.33
N MET A 138 5.12 16.54 -2.29
CA MET A 138 4.68 16.35 -0.90
C MET A 138 3.36 17.07 -0.59
N THR A 139 3.09 18.20 -1.23
CA THR A 139 1.78 18.87 -1.12
C THR A 139 0.68 18.04 -1.75
N LEU A 140 0.91 17.47 -2.94
CA LEU A 140 -0.03 16.54 -3.58
C LEU A 140 -0.22 15.28 -2.74
N PHE A 141 0.86 14.71 -2.21
CA PHE A 141 0.83 13.56 -1.32
C PHE A 141 -0.03 13.84 -0.07
N PHE A 142 0.12 15.02 0.53
CA PHE A 142 -0.70 15.44 1.67
C PHE A 142 -2.19 15.51 1.32
N ILE A 143 -2.55 16.11 0.18
CA ILE A 143 -3.94 16.17 -0.30
C ILE A 143 -4.52 14.76 -0.45
N ARG A 144 -3.75 13.83 -1.03
CA ARG A 144 -4.17 12.42 -1.17
C ARG A 144 -4.30 11.70 0.17
N ALA A 145 -3.38 11.92 1.09
CA ALA A 145 -3.45 11.37 2.44
C ALA A 145 -4.71 11.85 3.20
N VAL A 146 -5.12 13.10 2.98
CA VAL A 146 -6.40 13.64 3.50
C VAL A 146 -7.59 12.91 2.87
N GLU A 147 -7.63 12.77 1.55
CA GLU A 147 -8.71 12.03 0.85
C GLU A 147 -8.84 10.59 1.38
N MET A 148 -7.71 9.91 1.53
CA MET A 148 -7.63 8.54 2.03
C MET A 148 -8.12 8.44 3.49
N THR A 149 -7.67 9.34 4.36
CA THR A 149 -8.09 9.37 5.76
C THR A 149 -9.60 9.64 5.88
N ILE A 150 -10.15 10.56 5.09
CA ILE A 150 -11.59 10.84 5.06
C ILE A 150 -12.39 9.62 4.57
N ARG A 151 -11.89 8.91 3.55
CA ARG A 151 -12.49 7.66 3.07
C ARG A 151 -12.48 6.61 4.18
N ALA A 152 -11.35 6.37 4.83
CA ALA A 152 -11.23 5.43 5.95
C ALA A 152 -12.18 5.75 7.12
N LEU A 153 -12.41 7.04 7.42
CA LEU A 153 -13.40 7.45 8.42
C LEU A 153 -14.84 7.12 8.00
N ARG A 154 -15.18 7.29 6.72
CA ARG A 154 -16.53 7.03 6.17
C ARG A 154 -16.82 5.55 5.94
N THR A 155 -15.80 4.72 5.70
CA THR A 155 -16.00 3.28 5.46
C THR A 155 -16.43 2.56 6.76
N PRO A 156 -17.52 1.76 6.74
CA PRO A 156 -17.90 0.95 7.88
C PRO A 156 -16.90 -0.19 8.11
N ALA A 157 -16.66 -0.55 9.37
CA ALA A 157 -15.66 -1.55 9.77
C ALA A 157 -15.86 -2.94 9.15
N THR A 158 -17.08 -3.26 8.68
CA THR A 158 -17.44 -4.53 8.05
C THR A 158 -16.91 -4.68 6.63
N GLU A 159 -16.73 -3.58 5.88
CA GLU A 159 -16.18 -3.62 4.52
C GLU A 159 -14.64 -3.67 4.55
N LEU A 160 -14.03 -2.96 5.52
CA LEU A 160 -12.60 -3.05 5.83
C LEU A 160 -12.11 -4.46 6.20
N ASP A 161 -13.01 -5.34 6.65
CA ASP A 161 -12.66 -6.73 6.96
C ASP A 161 -12.52 -7.57 5.68
N LYS A 162 -13.40 -7.36 4.71
CA LYS A 162 -13.39 -8.07 3.42
C LYS A 162 -12.21 -7.68 2.54
N ASP A 163 -11.84 -6.40 2.54
CA ASP A 163 -10.72 -5.89 1.72
C ASP A 163 -9.39 -6.51 2.15
N VAL A 164 -9.16 -6.64 3.46
CA VAL A 164 -7.96 -7.27 4.00
C VAL A 164 -7.97 -8.79 3.78
N LEU A 165 -9.10 -9.46 3.92
CA LEU A 165 -9.19 -10.90 3.60
C LEU A 165 -8.85 -11.18 2.12
N ALA A 166 -9.28 -10.29 1.21
CA ALA A 166 -8.93 -10.39 -0.20
C ALA A 166 -7.43 -10.09 -0.46
N GLU A 167 -6.85 -9.13 0.25
CA GLU A 167 -5.43 -8.78 0.17
C GLU A 167 -4.52 -9.87 0.77
N GLU A 168 -4.88 -10.43 1.93
CA GLU A 168 -4.17 -11.56 2.56
C GLU A 168 -4.24 -12.82 1.69
N ALA A 169 -5.40 -13.14 1.11
CA ALA A 169 -5.53 -14.28 0.19
C ALA A 169 -4.66 -14.11 -1.07
N ALA A 170 -4.60 -12.89 -1.61
CA ALA A 170 -3.75 -12.58 -2.76
C ALA A 170 -2.24 -12.59 -2.42
N ALA A 171 -1.86 -12.18 -1.21
CA ALA A 171 -0.46 -12.12 -0.77
C ALA A 171 0.09 -13.48 -0.34
N VAL A 172 -0.75 -14.36 0.21
CA VAL A 172 -0.35 -15.69 0.69
C VAL A 172 -0.51 -16.77 -0.40
N GLY A 173 -1.24 -16.49 -1.48
CA GLY A 173 -1.45 -17.43 -2.59
C GLY A 173 -2.31 -18.65 -2.20
N ILE A 174 -3.18 -18.47 -1.20
CA ILE A 174 -4.14 -19.47 -0.71
C ILE A 174 -5.55 -19.00 -1.07
N ASP A 175 -6.35 -19.88 -1.68
CA ASP A 175 -7.74 -19.59 -2.03
C ASP A 175 -8.59 -19.38 -0.76
N VAL A 176 -9.42 -18.32 -0.76
CA VAL A 176 -10.22 -17.81 0.38
C VAL A 176 -11.12 -18.88 1.03
N GLU A 177 -11.44 -19.96 0.30
CA GLU A 177 -12.33 -21.03 0.73
C GLU A 177 -11.77 -21.90 1.87
N ASP A 178 -10.45 -21.97 2.06
CA ASP A 178 -9.84 -22.78 3.13
C ASP A 178 -9.89 -22.10 4.52
N ILE A 179 -9.99 -20.77 4.58
CA ILE A 179 -10.05 -20.03 5.85
C ILE A 179 -11.48 -20.06 6.43
N ALA A 180 -12.51 -20.16 5.57
CA ALA A 180 -13.91 -20.21 5.99
C ALA A 180 -14.26 -21.46 6.82
N ILE A 181 -13.40 -22.49 6.82
CA ILE A 181 -13.61 -23.73 7.57
C ILE A 181 -13.24 -23.58 9.06
N VAL A 182 -12.46 -22.55 9.44
CA VAL A 182 -11.92 -22.44 10.81
C VAL A 182 -12.85 -21.70 11.79
N ASP A 183 -13.91 -21.03 11.31
CA ASP A 183 -14.89 -20.32 12.16
C ASP A 183 -16.16 -21.15 12.47
N ASP A 184 -16.20 -22.45 12.14
CA ASP A 184 -17.29 -23.29 12.64
C ASP A 184 -17.02 -23.77 14.08
N GLY A 185 -17.31 -22.85 15.01
CA GLY A 185 -17.40 -23.13 16.43
C GLY A 185 -18.58 -24.02 16.84
N SER A 186 -19.16 -24.85 15.95
CA SER A 186 -20.24 -25.78 16.30
C SER A 186 -19.83 -27.26 16.44
N ASP A 187 -18.67 -27.67 15.93
CA ASP A 187 -18.33 -29.10 15.79
C ASP A 187 -17.69 -29.77 17.03
N ARG A 188 -17.58 -29.04 18.15
CA ARG A 188 -17.10 -29.58 19.45
C ARG A 188 -18.20 -29.90 20.45
N ALA A 189 -19.45 -29.51 20.19
CA ALA A 189 -20.56 -29.78 21.11
C ALA A 189 -21.12 -31.22 20.98
N ASP A 190 -21.00 -31.85 19.81
CA ASP A 190 -21.64 -33.16 19.55
C ASP A 190 -20.84 -34.39 20.01
N ARG A 191 -19.60 -34.21 20.50
CA ARG A 191 -18.81 -35.34 21.06
C ARG A 191 -18.91 -35.50 22.58
N ALA A 192 -19.68 -34.64 23.25
CA ALA A 192 -19.85 -34.70 24.70
C ALA A 192 -21.18 -35.36 25.15
N HIS A 193 -22.03 -35.80 24.21
CA HIS A 193 -23.39 -36.29 24.53
C HIS A 193 -23.81 -37.61 23.86
N GLY A 194 -22.91 -38.58 23.84
CA GLY A 194 -23.21 -40.01 23.73
C GLY A 194 -21.90 -40.74 24.01
N ASP A 195 -21.72 -41.52 25.06
CA ASP A 195 -22.60 -42.55 25.60
C ASP A 195 -22.01 -42.95 26.96
N ASN A 196 -22.76 -42.71 28.03
CA ASN A 196 -22.52 -43.37 29.32
C ASN A 196 -23.87 -43.57 30.01
N GLY A 197 -24.54 -44.64 29.62
CA GLY A 197 -25.69 -45.19 30.33
C GLY A 197 -25.50 -46.68 30.53
N GLY A 198 -24.72 -47.06 31.54
CA GLY A 198 -24.71 -48.43 32.02
C GLY A 198 -26.04 -48.76 32.72
N ASP A 199 -26.59 -49.93 32.41
CA ASP A 199 -27.53 -50.60 33.30
C ASP A 199 -27.29 -52.11 33.34
N ARG A 200 -27.50 -52.62 34.55
CA ARG A 200 -27.03 -53.88 35.13
C ARG A 200 -27.91 -55.09 34.77
N LEU A 201 -27.48 -56.24 35.32
CA LEU A 201 -28.18 -57.53 35.53
C LEU A 201 -27.81 -58.56 34.44
N GLY A 202 -27.17 -59.69 34.71
CA GLY A 202 -27.33 -60.59 35.85
C GLY A 202 -28.04 -61.85 35.35
N ASP A 203 -27.47 -63.03 35.64
CA ASP A 203 -27.99 -64.39 35.39
C ASP A 203 -27.70 -64.92 33.95
N GLY A 204 -27.05 -66.06 33.69
CA GLY A 204 -26.80 -67.26 34.49
C GLY A 204 -27.78 -68.36 34.08
N GLU A 205 -27.45 -69.20 33.07
CA GLU A 205 -27.96 -70.57 32.79
C GLU A 205 -27.48 -71.00 31.39
N THR A 206 -26.49 -71.90 31.30
CA THR A 206 -26.60 -73.37 31.11
C THR A 206 -27.02 -73.83 29.71
N ASP A 207 -26.14 -74.65 29.16
CA ASP A 207 -26.39 -75.92 28.47
C ASP A 207 -27.07 -76.00 27.10
N GLU A 208 -26.32 -76.74 26.27
CA GLU A 208 -26.77 -77.85 25.43
C GLU A 208 -27.48 -77.61 24.08
N LYS A 209 -26.82 -78.22 23.08
CA LYS A 209 -27.34 -79.14 22.04
C LYS A 209 -27.74 -78.61 20.67
N GLY A 210 -27.20 -79.33 19.68
CA GLY A 210 -27.81 -79.63 18.38
C GLY A 210 -27.59 -78.54 17.33
N GLY A 211 -26.84 -78.73 16.24
CA GLY A 211 -26.81 -79.90 15.39
C GLY A 211 -28.00 -79.86 14.42
N ASP A 212 -27.80 -79.39 13.18
CA ASP A 212 -28.13 -80.13 11.96
C ASP A 212 -27.71 -79.31 10.71
N ARG A 213 -26.89 -79.95 9.89
CA ARG A 213 -26.75 -79.88 8.41
C ARG A 213 -26.17 -78.64 7.74
#